data_AF-A0A438KG89-F1
#
_entry.id   AF-A0A438KG89-F1
#
_cell.length_a   1.000
_cell.length_b   1.000
_cell.length_c   1.000
_cell.angle_alpha   90.00
_cell.angle_beta   90.00
_cell.angle_gamma   90.00
#
_symmetry.space_group_name_H-M   'P 1'
#
loop_
_entity.id
_entity.type
_entity.pdbx_description
1 polymer ?
#
loop_
_entity_poly.entity_id
_entity_poly.type
_entity_poly.pdbx_seq_one_letter_code
_entity_poly.pdbx_strand_id
1 'polypeptide(L)'
;MMKNSHNPKTQNPKFATPTFILILLLLLSSTPLSSSSHRKPPPLPILPLPTSRQLSWQLGNMAMFLHFGPNTFTDSEWGSGHAHPSVFFPTRFNASQWIQVAKDSGFSRVILTAKHHDGFCLWPSNYTDYSVRSSPWRGGTGDVVAELAEAAREAGIGLGLYLSPWDRHEECYGKTLEYNEYYMGQMTELLTRYGVIKHVFLDGAKGAGEKDMEYFFDCWFSLIHQLQPEAVIFSDAGPDTRWIGDEAGVAGSTCWSLLNRSAIFTKRDPCGHDWVPAECDVSIRPGWFWHASESPKSARTLLDLYYSSVGRNCLLLLNVPPNTSGLISDEDIQVLQEFNELRNAIFSNNLAENGIPSASSTRGPQFSCHNVLEEGIYSYWAPEEDQSDWVLYFDFQEFVSFNVLQVQEPIHMGQRAPKISQGRNPGLRFVVDRSRADPLISYLGIHMDPSSILSNISDTSLSSQPYVNGSQPYPNGSQAHFNASHAHLNGSQFLRQISPNHSQKFAHFPVGGSSTAPTHPKTERVQPLKPVTSPCGYNSS
;
A
#
# COMPACT_ATOMS: atom_id res chain seq x y z
N MET A 1 -53.98 -59.87 38.09
CA MET A 1 -55.20 -60.35 38.79
C MET A 1 -55.45 -59.43 39.98
N MET A 2 -56.72 -59.07 40.22
CA MET A 2 -57.30 -58.46 41.44
C MET A 2 -56.73 -57.17 42.06
N LYS A 3 -57.66 -56.26 42.31
CA LYS A 3 -57.57 -55.05 43.15
C LYS A 3 -57.47 -55.42 44.63
N ASN A 4 -57.04 -54.48 45.47
CA ASN A 4 -57.81 -54.10 46.66
C ASN A 4 -57.48 -52.68 47.15
N SER A 5 -58.38 -52.08 47.91
CA SER A 5 -58.34 -50.69 48.36
C SER A 5 -58.81 -50.54 49.82
N HIS A 6 -58.76 -49.31 50.35
CA HIS A 6 -59.28 -48.80 51.64
C HIS A 6 -58.31 -48.76 52.86
N ASN A 7 -57.69 -47.58 53.07
CA ASN A 7 -57.96 -46.56 54.14
C ASN A 7 -58.29 -47.00 55.60
N PRO A 8 -58.27 -46.08 56.61
CA PRO A 8 -57.46 -44.85 56.83
C PRO A 8 -56.86 -44.76 58.26
N LYS A 9 -56.14 -43.67 58.62
CA LYS A 9 -56.36 -42.89 59.88
C LYS A 9 -55.46 -41.63 60.05
N THR A 10 -56.12 -40.48 59.93
CA THR A 10 -55.99 -39.24 60.73
C THR A 10 -54.81 -39.06 61.72
N GLN A 11 -54.03 -37.98 61.54
CA GLN A 11 -53.61 -37.08 62.62
C GLN A 11 -53.57 -35.62 62.12
N ASN A 12 -54.24 -34.70 62.82
CA ASN A 12 -53.94 -33.26 62.82
C ASN A 12 -52.84 -33.01 63.86
N PRO A 13 -51.93 -32.04 63.66
CA PRO A 13 -52.08 -30.83 64.48
C PRO A 13 -51.56 -29.49 63.91
N LYS A 14 -52.31 -28.43 64.23
CA LYS A 14 -51.87 -27.10 64.74
C LYS A 14 -51.17 -26.07 63.81
N PHE A 15 -51.70 -24.86 63.94
CA PHE A 15 -51.17 -23.58 63.47
C PHE A 15 -49.78 -23.24 64.05
N ALA A 16 -48.95 -22.56 63.26
CA ALA A 16 -47.90 -21.65 63.74
C ALA A 16 -47.54 -20.54 62.72
N THR A 17 -47.77 -19.28 63.11
CA THR A 17 -47.06 -18.02 62.76
C THR A 17 -46.74 -17.62 61.29
N PRO A 18 -47.18 -16.43 60.83
CA PRO A 18 -46.84 -15.87 59.52
C PRO A 18 -45.58 -14.97 59.57
N THR A 19 -44.39 -15.56 59.68
CA THR A 19 -43.12 -14.79 59.75
C THR A 19 -42.09 -15.16 58.69
N PHE A 20 -42.35 -16.16 57.84
CA PHE A 20 -41.40 -16.66 56.84
C PHE A 20 -41.59 -16.12 55.41
N ILE A 21 -42.73 -15.50 55.11
CA ILE A 21 -43.06 -15.03 53.75
C ILE A 21 -42.45 -13.66 53.43
N LEU A 22 -42.19 -12.81 54.45
CA LEU A 22 -41.68 -11.45 54.23
C LEU A 22 -40.18 -11.38 53.89
N ILE A 23 -39.39 -12.39 54.29
CA ILE A 23 -37.95 -12.45 53.99
C ILE A 23 -37.70 -12.95 52.56
N LEU A 24 -38.56 -13.84 52.04
CA LEU A 24 -38.44 -14.34 50.67
C LEU A 24 -38.77 -13.28 49.61
N LEU A 25 -39.61 -12.29 49.95
CA LEU A 25 -39.94 -11.15 49.09
C LEU A 25 -38.87 -10.04 49.07
N LEU A 26 -37.94 -10.01 50.03
CA LEU A 26 -36.80 -9.08 50.07
C LEU A 26 -35.54 -9.62 49.38
N LEU A 27 -35.54 -10.89 48.97
CA LEU A 27 -34.44 -11.55 48.23
C LEU A 27 -34.67 -11.63 46.72
N LEU A 28 -35.77 -11.04 46.21
CA LEU A 28 -36.15 -11.03 44.80
C LEU A 28 -36.09 -9.64 44.13
N SER A 29 -35.68 -8.60 44.87
CA SER A 29 -35.55 -7.22 44.35
C SER A 29 -34.10 -6.78 44.13
N SER A 30 -33.16 -7.71 44.06
CA SER A 30 -31.77 -7.47 43.68
C SER A 30 -31.37 -8.31 42.46
N THR A 31 -32.17 -8.24 41.39
CA THR A 31 -31.55 -8.32 40.06
C THR A 31 -30.51 -7.19 40.01
N PRO A 32 -29.22 -7.47 39.75
CA PRO A 32 -28.34 -6.37 39.41
C PRO A 32 -29.00 -5.66 38.23
N LEU A 33 -29.19 -4.35 38.37
CA LEU A 33 -29.49 -3.53 37.20
C LEU A 33 -28.30 -3.79 36.28
N SER A 34 -28.50 -4.60 35.24
CA SER A 34 -27.49 -4.80 34.22
C SER A 34 -27.32 -3.41 33.63
N SER A 35 -26.26 -2.73 34.05
CA SER A 35 -25.90 -1.46 33.45
C SER A 35 -25.75 -1.79 31.98
N SER A 36 -26.65 -1.24 31.17
CA SER A 36 -26.41 -1.09 29.75
C SER A 36 -25.17 -0.22 29.66
N SER A 37 -24.00 -0.86 29.72
CA SER A 37 -22.74 -0.29 29.31
C SER A 37 -22.93 0.02 27.83
N HIS A 38 -23.43 1.22 27.57
CA HIS A 38 -23.64 1.71 26.22
C HIS A 38 -22.29 1.63 25.55
N ARG A 39 -22.18 0.72 24.55
CA ARG A 39 -20.94 0.49 23.82
C ARG A 39 -20.45 1.85 23.32
N LYS A 40 -19.33 2.34 23.87
CA LYS A 40 -18.74 3.62 23.46
C LYS A 40 -18.54 3.62 21.94
N PRO A 41 -19.00 4.65 21.21
CA PRO A 41 -18.78 4.70 19.77
C PRO A 41 -17.28 4.75 19.44
N PRO A 42 -16.86 4.37 18.22
CA PRO A 42 -15.47 4.55 17.79
C PRO A 42 -15.04 6.01 17.90
N PRO A 43 -13.72 6.29 18.03
CA PRO A 43 -13.17 7.62 17.86
C PRO A 43 -13.59 8.20 16.50
N LEU A 44 -13.68 9.53 16.41
CA LEU A 44 -13.91 10.16 15.11
C LEU A 44 -12.72 9.87 14.16
N PRO A 45 -12.97 9.59 12.87
CA PRO A 45 -11.93 9.58 11.84
C PRO A 45 -11.25 10.94 11.76
N ILE A 46 -9.96 10.97 11.40
CA ILE A 46 -9.25 12.23 11.11
C ILE A 46 -9.07 12.42 9.61
N LEU A 47 -9.32 13.62 9.11
CA LEU A 47 -9.27 13.91 7.68
C LEU A 47 -7.82 14.16 7.19
N PRO A 48 -7.55 13.97 5.89
CA PRO A 48 -8.40 13.30 4.89
C PRO A 48 -8.48 11.78 5.11
N LEU A 49 -9.52 11.15 4.53
CA LEU A 49 -9.67 9.69 4.49
C LEU A 49 -9.37 9.17 3.08
N PRO A 50 -8.87 7.93 2.93
CA PRO A 50 -8.83 7.26 1.64
C PRO A 50 -10.25 7.07 1.08
N THR A 51 -10.39 7.24 -0.23
CA THR A 51 -11.55 6.73 -0.98
C THR A 51 -11.56 5.20 -1.02
N SER A 52 -12.69 4.57 -1.41
CA SER A 52 -12.80 3.09 -1.53
C SER A 52 -11.71 2.49 -2.42
N ARG A 53 -11.50 3.09 -3.61
CA ARG A 53 -10.46 2.69 -4.58
C ARG A 53 -9.05 2.77 -3.97
N GLN A 54 -8.72 3.87 -3.27
CA GLN A 54 -7.41 4.07 -2.66
C GLN A 54 -7.18 3.11 -1.49
N LEU A 55 -8.20 2.85 -0.67
CA LEU A 55 -8.14 1.88 0.42
C LEU A 55 -7.90 0.46 -0.14
N SER A 56 -8.63 0.07 -1.19
CA SER A 56 -8.46 -1.22 -1.86
C SER A 56 -7.12 -1.37 -2.60
N TRP A 57 -6.56 -0.28 -3.12
CA TRP A 57 -5.21 -0.25 -3.70
C TRP A 57 -4.14 -0.38 -2.60
N GLN A 58 -4.26 0.38 -1.51
CA GLN A 58 -3.25 0.45 -0.44
C GLN A 58 -3.19 -0.85 0.36
N LEU A 59 -4.34 -1.49 0.63
CA LEU A 59 -4.39 -2.84 1.22
C LEU A 59 -3.86 -3.95 0.29
N GLY A 60 -3.71 -3.66 -1.01
CA GLY A 60 -3.14 -4.60 -1.97
C GLY A 60 -1.63 -4.80 -1.83
N ASN A 61 -0.93 -3.89 -1.12
CA ASN A 61 0.51 -3.82 -0.80
C ASN A 61 1.50 -3.87 -1.98
N MET A 62 1.26 -4.71 -2.99
CA MET A 62 2.16 -5.00 -4.09
C MET A 62 1.41 -5.18 -5.41
N ALA A 63 2.04 -4.67 -6.48
CA ALA A 63 1.64 -4.83 -7.86
C ALA A 63 2.82 -5.28 -8.73
N MET A 64 2.56 -6.06 -9.77
CA MET A 64 3.55 -6.41 -10.79
C MET A 64 3.35 -5.51 -12.02
N PHE A 65 4.42 -4.91 -12.52
CA PHE A 65 4.41 -4.18 -13.79
C PHE A 65 4.98 -5.08 -14.90
N LEU A 66 4.44 -4.96 -16.11
CA LEU A 66 4.83 -5.73 -17.28
C LEU A 66 5.12 -4.76 -18.43
N HIS A 67 6.40 -4.39 -18.58
CA HIS A 67 6.90 -3.70 -19.77
C HIS A 67 7.14 -4.71 -20.89
N PHE A 68 6.33 -4.64 -21.94
CA PHE A 68 6.37 -5.54 -23.08
C PHE A 68 5.94 -4.82 -24.36
N GLY A 69 6.62 -5.08 -25.49
CA GLY A 69 6.35 -4.37 -26.75
C GLY A 69 7.51 -4.49 -27.74
N PRO A 70 7.52 -3.71 -28.84
CA PRO A 70 8.60 -3.71 -29.83
C PRO A 70 9.99 -3.54 -29.22
N ASN A 71 10.09 -2.70 -28.19
CA ASN A 71 11.24 -2.52 -27.32
C ASN A 71 11.92 -3.82 -26.86
N THR A 72 11.15 -4.84 -26.45
CA THR A 72 11.65 -6.17 -26.07
C THR A 72 12.39 -6.87 -27.21
N PHE A 73 11.98 -6.62 -28.46
CA PHE A 73 12.53 -7.24 -29.67
C PHE A 73 13.64 -6.41 -30.33
N THR A 74 13.70 -5.10 -30.02
CA THR A 74 14.71 -4.16 -30.51
C THR A 74 15.84 -3.90 -29.51
N ASP A 75 15.83 -4.58 -28.36
CA ASP A 75 16.82 -4.45 -27.27
C ASP A 75 16.96 -2.98 -26.80
N SER A 76 15.82 -2.31 -26.59
CA SER A 76 15.79 -0.87 -26.28
C SER A 76 14.77 -0.48 -25.20
N GLU A 77 15.19 0.31 -24.22
CA GLU A 77 14.31 0.91 -23.20
C GLU A 77 13.29 1.88 -23.80
N TRP A 78 13.74 2.83 -24.64
CA TRP A 78 12.88 3.85 -25.27
C TRP A 78 12.91 3.75 -26.80
N GLY A 79 11.97 3.01 -27.37
CA GLY A 79 11.81 2.83 -28.82
C GLY A 79 11.55 4.14 -29.56
N SER A 80 11.95 4.18 -30.84
CA SER A 80 11.92 5.40 -31.67
C SER A 80 10.54 5.78 -32.21
N GLY A 81 9.52 4.95 -32.02
CA GLY A 81 8.21 5.05 -32.70
C GLY A 81 8.21 4.67 -34.18
N HIS A 82 9.35 4.21 -34.72
CA HIS A 82 9.52 3.88 -36.14
C HIS A 82 9.95 2.41 -36.36
N ALA A 83 9.83 1.56 -35.34
CA ALA A 83 10.14 0.14 -35.46
C ALA A 83 9.07 -0.55 -36.31
N HIS A 84 9.45 -1.33 -37.32
CA HIS A 84 8.46 -1.96 -38.19
C HIS A 84 7.59 -2.95 -37.38
N PRO A 85 6.24 -2.92 -37.45
CA PRO A 85 5.35 -3.76 -36.63
C PRO A 85 5.67 -5.27 -36.65
N SER A 86 6.34 -5.76 -37.70
CA SER A 86 6.78 -7.15 -37.78
C SER A 86 7.89 -7.57 -36.79
N VAL A 87 8.54 -6.63 -36.10
CA VAL A 87 9.50 -6.97 -35.03
C VAL A 87 8.80 -7.55 -33.80
N PHE A 88 7.55 -7.16 -33.53
CA PHE A 88 6.76 -7.70 -32.44
C PHE A 88 6.25 -9.09 -32.82
N PHE A 89 6.95 -10.15 -32.40
CA PHE A 89 6.57 -11.53 -32.73
C PHE A 89 6.91 -12.52 -31.59
N PRO A 90 6.20 -12.48 -30.45
CA PRO A 90 6.41 -13.42 -29.35
C PRO A 90 5.94 -14.83 -29.73
N THR A 91 6.90 -15.74 -29.89
CA THR A 91 6.69 -17.09 -30.41
C THR A 91 5.99 -18.05 -29.44
N ARG A 92 6.00 -17.76 -28.14
CA ARG A 92 5.44 -18.59 -27.06
C ARG A 92 4.59 -17.78 -26.07
N PHE A 93 4.01 -16.65 -26.51
CA PHE A 93 3.21 -15.77 -25.67
C PHE A 93 2.18 -16.54 -24.82
N ASN A 94 2.18 -16.29 -23.50
CA ASN A 94 1.25 -16.92 -22.57
C ASN A 94 0.93 -15.98 -21.39
N ALA A 95 -0.15 -15.21 -21.51
CA ALA A 95 -0.63 -14.35 -20.43
C ALA A 95 -0.96 -15.10 -19.13
N SER A 96 -1.45 -16.34 -19.21
CA SER A 96 -1.72 -17.16 -18.01
C SER A 96 -0.44 -17.49 -17.23
N GLN A 97 0.72 -17.60 -17.88
CA GLN A 97 2.00 -17.74 -17.17
C GLN A 97 2.29 -16.48 -16.34
N TRP A 98 2.11 -15.28 -16.92
CA TRP A 98 2.39 -14.02 -16.23
C TRP A 98 1.49 -13.85 -15.00
N ILE A 99 0.19 -14.14 -15.15
CA ILE A 99 -0.77 -14.09 -14.04
C ILE A 99 -0.48 -15.15 -12.98
N GLN A 100 -0.08 -16.36 -13.36
CA GLN A 100 0.29 -17.41 -12.41
C GLN A 100 1.52 -17.00 -11.59
N VAL A 101 2.58 -16.47 -12.24
CA VAL A 101 3.76 -15.94 -11.55
C VAL A 101 3.39 -14.79 -10.62
N ALA A 102 2.51 -13.87 -11.05
CA ALA A 102 2.03 -12.78 -10.19
C ALA A 102 1.30 -13.30 -8.94
N LYS A 103 0.41 -14.29 -9.12
CA LYS A 103 -0.37 -14.90 -8.04
C LYS A 103 0.51 -15.68 -7.05
N ASP A 104 1.40 -16.54 -7.54
CA ASP A 104 2.29 -17.35 -6.71
C ASP A 104 3.33 -16.50 -5.95
N SER A 105 3.64 -15.32 -6.48
CA SER A 105 4.53 -14.33 -5.85
C SER A 105 3.81 -13.32 -4.95
N GLY A 106 2.50 -13.48 -4.72
CA GLY A 106 1.70 -12.66 -3.80
C GLY A 106 1.33 -11.25 -4.29
N PHE A 107 1.38 -10.98 -5.59
CA PHE A 107 0.93 -9.70 -6.14
C PHE A 107 -0.61 -9.68 -6.25
N SER A 108 -1.26 -8.62 -5.75
CA SER A 108 -2.72 -8.49 -5.81
C SER A 108 -3.24 -8.01 -7.18
N ARG A 109 -2.33 -7.49 -8.02
CA ARG A 109 -2.64 -6.88 -9.32
C ARG A 109 -1.43 -6.91 -10.27
N VAL A 110 -1.72 -6.93 -11.57
CA VAL A 110 -0.75 -6.72 -12.65
C VAL A 110 -1.07 -5.42 -13.41
N ILE A 111 -0.05 -4.74 -13.92
CA ILE A 111 -0.17 -3.56 -14.80
C ILE A 111 0.58 -3.87 -16.09
N LEU A 112 -0.05 -3.65 -17.25
CA LEU A 112 0.58 -3.85 -18.56
C LEU A 112 0.81 -2.52 -19.27
N THR A 113 1.98 -2.34 -19.90
CA THR A 113 2.21 -1.28 -20.89
C THR A 113 1.40 -1.52 -22.16
N ALA A 114 0.11 -1.17 -22.16
CA ALA A 114 -0.76 -1.34 -23.32
C ALA A 114 -0.26 -0.52 -24.53
N LYS A 115 0.35 0.64 -24.26
CA LYS A 115 1.16 1.44 -25.20
C LYS A 115 2.31 2.10 -24.45
N HIS A 116 3.55 1.91 -24.88
CA HIS A 116 4.72 2.61 -24.33
C HIS A 116 5.01 3.91 -25.12
N HIS A 117 6.07 4.64 -24.79
CA HIS A 117 6.44 5.91 -25.47
C HIS A 117 6.62 5.76 -26.98
N ASP A 118 6.97 4.57 -27.46
CA ASP A 118 7.09 4.27 -28.89
C ASP A 118 5.74 4.28 -29.63
N GLY A 119 4.61 4.33 -28.92
CA GLY A 119 3.28 4.46 -29.53
C GLY A 119 2.66 3.14 -30.01
N PHE A 120 3.36 2.00 -29.92
CA PHE A 120 2.84 0.72 -30.41
C PHE A 120 1.76 0.16 -29.48
N CYS A 121 0.56 -0.04 -30.02
CA CYS A 121 -0.57 -0.51 -29.22
C CYS A 121 -0.64 -2.05 -29.17
N LEU A 122 -0.60 -2.61 -27.96
CA LEU A 122 -0.68 -4.06 -27.72
C LEU A 122 -2.08 -4.67 -27.91
N TRP A 123 -3.06 -3.87 -28.28
CA TRP A 123 -4.41 -4.27 -28.68
C TRP A 123 -4.75 -3.73 -30.08
N PRO A 124 -5.69 -4.36 -30.82
CA PRO A 124 -6.14 -3.85 -32.10
C PRO A 124 -7.05 -2.62 -31.88
N SER A 125 -6.42 -1.45 -31.78
CA SER A 125 -7.08 -0.15 -31.66
C SER A 125 -7.73 0.27 -32.97
N ASN A 126 -8.91 0.90 -32.91
CA ASN A 126 -9.54 1.49 -34.08
C ASN A 126 -8.92 2.83 -34.51
N TYR A 127 -8.05 3.42 -33.68
CA TYR A 127 -7.52 4.77 -33.87
C TYR A 127 -6.13 4.83 -34.51
N THR A 128 -5.39 3.72 -34.54
CA THR A 128 -4.08 3.63 -35.20
C THR A 128 -3.84 2.24 -35.80
N ASP A 129 -3.10 2.19 -36.91
CA ASP A 129 -2.58 0.94 -37.49
C ASP A 129 -1.23 0.53 -36.88
N TYR A 130 -0.60 1.38 -36.06
CA TYR A 130 0.63 1.03 -35.34
C TYR A 130 0.31 0.23 -34.07
N SER A 131 -0.19 -0.98 -34.31
CA SER A 131 -0.67 -1.91 -33.28
C SER A 131 -0.40 -3.36 -33.67
N VAL A 132 -0.71 -4.28 -32.76
CA VAL A 132 -0.70 -5.74 -33.00
C VAL A 132 -1.49 -6.18 -34.24
N ARG A 133 -2.45 -5.37 -34.73
CA ARG A 133 -3.16 -5.65 -36.01
C ARG A 133 -2.22 -5.67 -37.22
N SER A 134 -1.14 -4.89 -37.19
CA SER A 134 -0.14 -4.80 -38.26
C SER A 134 1.08 -5.71 -38.03
N SER A 135 1.10 -6.47 -36.94
CA SER A 135 2.11 -7.49 -36.69
C SER A 135 1.70 -8.85 -37.29
N PRO A 136 2.64 -9.70 -37.74
CA PRO A 136 2.36 -11.09 -38.11
C PRO A 136 2.02 -11.98 -36.89
N TRP A 137 2.18 -11.49 -35.66
CA TRP A 137 1.83 -12.23 -34.44
C TRP A 137 0.33 -12.59 -34.44
N ARG A 138 0.04 -13.87 -34.20
CA ARG A 138 -1.30 -14.47 -34.38
C ARG A 138 -1.97 -14.11 -35.72
N GLY A 139 -1.19 -13.86 -36.78
CA GLY A 139 -1.72 -13.48 -38.09
C GLY A 139 -2.40 -12.10 -38.13
N GLY A 140 -2.04 -11.18 -37.23
CA GLY A 140 -2.64 -9.85 -37.14
C GLY A 140 -3.97 -9.80 -36.36
N THR A 141 -4.38 -10.90 -35.72
CA THR A 141 -5.60 -10.96 -34.88
C THR A 141 -5.30 -11.13 -33.39
N GLY A 142 -4.06 -10.88 -32.96
CA GLY A 142 -3.68 -10.96 -31.56
C GLY A 142 -4.11 -9.74 -30.75
N ASP A 143 -4.33 -9.94 -29.45
CA ASP A 143 -4.71 -8.90 -28.50
C ASP A 143 -4.12 -9.27 -27.11
N VAL A 144 -2.97 -8.68 -26.77
CA VAL A 144 -2.28 -8.96 -25.50
C VAL A 144 -3.13 -8.53 -24.31
N VAL A 145 -3.86 -7.43 -24.46
CA VAL A 145 -4.70 -6.85 -23.41
C VAL A 145 -5.88 -7.76 -23.12
N ALA A 146 -6.54 -8.30 -24.15
CA ALA A 146 -7.61 -9.29 -23.99
C ALA A 146 -7.13 -10.59 -23.32
N GLU A 147 -6.01 -11.17 -23.78
CA GLU A 147 -5.48 -12.40 -23.21
C GLU A 147 -5.05 -12.23 -21.74
N LEU A 148 -4.48 -11.07 -21.39
CA LEU A 148 -4.12 -10.75 -20.00
C LEU A 148 -5.36 -10.47 -19.12
N ALA A 149 -6.34 -9.75 -19.63
CA ALA A 149 -7.58 -9.45 -18.91
C ALA A 149 -8.35 -10.72 -18.54
N GLU A 150 -8.45 -11.67 -19.48
CA GLU A 150 -9.14 -12.93 -19.23
C GLU A 150 -8.39 -13.77 -18.18
N ALA A 151 -7.07 -13.95 -18.33
CA ALA A 151 -6.27 -14.69 -17.35
C ALA A 151 -6.32 -14.05 -15.95
N ALA A 152 -6.25 -12.72 -15.85
CA ALA A 152 -6.37 -11.99 -14.59
C ALA A 152 -7.74 -12.22 -13.92
N ARG A 153 -8.82 -12.14 -14.72
CA ARG A 153 -10.20 -12.38 -14.28
C ARG A 153 -10.42 -13.80 -13.78
N GLU A 154 -9.88 -14.81 -14.45
CA GLU A 154 -9.95 -16.21 -14.01
C GLU A 154 -9.17 -16.47 -12.72
N ALA A 155 -8.00 -15.86 -12.57
CA ALA A 155 -7.13 -16.06 -11.41
C ALA A 155 -7.57 -15.27 -10.16
N GLY A 156 -8.42 -14.25 -10.32
CA GLY A 156 -8.83 -13.32 -9.25
C GLY A 156 -7.84 -12.17 -9.02
N ILE A 157 -6.98 -11.87 -10.01
CA ILE A 157 -5.94 -10.83 -9.94
C ILE A 157 -6.47 -9.53 -10.55
N GLY A 158 -6.19 -8.38 -9.92
CA GLY A 158 -6.60 -7.08 -10.46
C GLY A 158 -5.82 -6.71 -11.73
N LEU A 159 -6.51 -6.30 -12.80
CA LEU A 159 -5.86 -5.75 -13.99
C LEU A 159 -5.67 -4.24 -13.87
N GLY A 160 -4.50 -3.75 -14.27
CA GLY A 160 -4.19 -2.36 -14.52
C GLY A 160 -3.58 -2.15 -15.91
N LEU A 161 -3.67 -0.93 -16.41
CA LEU A 161 -3.21 -0.56 -17.75
C LEU A 161 -2.41 0.74 -17.71
N TYR A 162 -1.23 0.72 -18.33
CA TYR A 162 -0.42 1.88 -18.62
C TYR A 162 -0.66 2.30 -20.07
N LEU A 163 -0.90 3.59 -20.29
CA LEU A 163 -1.07 4.19 -21.62
C LEU A 163 -0.21 5.45 -21.68
N SER A 164 0.98 5.37 -22.29
CA SER A 164 1.93 6.50 -22.33
C SER A 164 1.28 7.78 -22.86
N PRO A 165 1.28 8.89 -22.09
CA PRO A 165 0.85 10.20 -22.58
C PRO A 165 1.76 10.73 -23.69
N TRP A 166 3.09 10.52 -23.58
CA TRP A 166 4.04 10.81 -24.65
C TRP A 166 3.94 9.74 -25.74
N ASP A 167 3.80 10.16 -27.00
CA ASP A 167 3.77 9.26 -28.16
C ASP A 167 4.79 9.72 -29.20
N ARG A 168 5.67 8.81 -29.62
CA ARG A 168 6.73 9.06 -30.61
C ARG A 168 6.35 8.61 -32.03
N HIS A 169 5.21 7.94 -32.18
CA HIS A 169 4.69 7.50 -33.47
C HIS A 169 3.59 8.44 -33.98
N GLU A 170 2.63 8.78 -33.13
CA GLU A 170 1.38 9.44 -33.54
C GLU A 170 1.62 10.83 -34.16
N GLU A 171 1.14 11.03 -35.40
CA GLU A 171 1.32 12.28 -36.14
C GLU A 171 0.67 13.48 -35.46
N CYS A 172 -0.47 13.27 -34.79
CA CYS A 172 -1.15 14.32 -34.05
C CYS A 172 -0.49 14.67 -32.71
N TYR A 173 0.49 13.91 -32.20
CA TYR A 173 1.23 14.30 -30.99
C TYR A 173 1.89 15.67 -31.18
N GLY A 174 1.69 16.58 -30.22
CA GLY A 174 2.03 18.00 -30.31
C GLY A 174 0.95 18.91 -30.92
N LYS A 175 -0.19 18.35 -31.35
CA LYS A 175 -1.43 19.10 -31.65
C LYS A 175 -2.38 18.89 -30.48
N THR A 176 -2.52 19.91 -29.63
CA THR A 176 -3.14 19.76 -28.31
C THR A 176 -4.53 19.13 -28.35
N LEU A 177 -5.46 19.65 -29.16
CA LEU A 177 -6.82 19.14 -29.17
C LEU A 177 -6.88 17.72 -29.75
N GLU A 178 -6.31 17.53 -30.93
CA GLU A 178 -6.42 16.30 -31.71
C GLU A 178 -5.78 15.09 -31.00
N TYR A 179 -4.62 15.28 -30.37
CA TYR A 179 -4.01 14.18 -29.60
C TYR A 179 -4.76 13.88 -28.30
N ASN A 180 -5.37 14.87 -27.64
CA ASN A 180 -6.23 14.60 -26.49
C ASN A 180 -7.50 13.82 -26.90
N GLU A 181 -8.09 14.13 -28.06
CA GLU A 181 -9.22 13.37 -28.63
C GLU A 181 -8.82 11.92 -28.97
N TYR A 182 -7.68 11.73 -29.66
CA TYR A 182 -7.09 10.41 -29.93
C TYR A 182 -6.85 9.59 -28.67
N TYR A 183 -6.19 10.20 -27.67
CA TYR A 183 -5.85 9.57 -26.40
C TYR A 183 -7.11 9.15 -25.61
N MET A 184 -8.13 10.01 -25.54
CA MET A 184 -9.41 9.67 -24.92
C MET A 184 -10.17 8.57 -25.69
N GLY A 185 -10.03 8.50 -27.01
CA GLY A 185 -10.52 7.39 -27.83
C GLY A 185 -9.88 6.05 -27.42
N GLN A 186 -8.55 6.00 -27.38
CA GLN A 186 -7.79 4.82 -26.94
C GLN A 186 -8.10 4.42 -25.48
N MET A 187 -8.19 5.40 -24.57
CA MET A 187 -8.58 5.16 -23.19
C MET A 187 -10.00 4.58 -23.11
N THR A 188 -10.94 5.07 -23.92
CA THR A 188 -12.31 4.53 -23.96
C THR A 188 -12.33 3.07 -24.43
N GLU A 189 -11.52 2.70 -25.44
CA GLU A 189 -11.38 1.29 -25.85
C GLU A 189 -10.89 0.42 -24.69
N LEU A 190 -9.80 0.84 -24.03
CA LEU A 190 -9.16 0.11 -22.95
C LEU A 190 -10.09 -0.06 -21.73
N LEU A 191 -10.83 0.98 -21.37
CA LEU A 191 -11.69 0.97 -20.18
C LEU A 191 -13.10 0.42 -20.40
N THR A 192 -13.46 0.04 -21.64
CA THR A 192 -14.80 -0.54 -21.95
C THR A 192 -14.75 -1.95 -22.53
N ARG A 193 -13.64 -2.36 -23.17
CA ARG A 193 -13.53 -3.68 -23.84
C ARG A 193 -13.02 -4.82 -22.94
N TYR A 194 -12.22 -4.52 -21.91
CA TYR A 194 -11.43 -5.52 -21.18
C TYR A 194 -11.88 -5.76 -19.73
N GLY A 195 -13.16 -5.51 -19.43
CA GLY A 195 -13.75 -5.80 -18.12
C GLY A 195 -13.46 -4.73 -17.07
N VAL A 196 -13.11 -5.14 -15.84
CA VAL A 196 -12.88 -4.24 -14.71
C VAL A 196 -11.40 -3.88 -14.62
N ILE A 197 -11.08 -2.60 -14.82
CA ILE A 197 -9.74 -2.06 -14.65
C ILE A 197 -9.61 -1.47 -13.25
N LYS A 198 -8.57 -1.87 -12.52
CA LYS A 198 -8.30 -1.50 -11.12
C LYS A 198 -7.19 -0.47 -10.95
N HIS A 199 -6.43 -0.20 -12.00
CA HIS A 199 -5.38 0.81 -12.00
C HIS A 199 -5.16 1.35 -13.42
N VAL A 200 -5.09 2.68 -13.58
CA VAL A 200 -4.62 3.34 -14.81
C VAL A 200 -3.35 4.12 -14.47
N PHE A 201 -2.27 3.86 -15.19
CA PHE A 201 -0.97 4.52 -14.98
C PHE A 201 -0.69 5.51 -16.11
N LEU A 202 -0.49 6.78 -15.73
CA LEU A 202 -0.33 7.91 -16.65
C LEU A 202 1.02 8.60 -16.40
N ASP A 203 2.00 8.19 -17.18
CA ASP A 203 3.41 8.58 -17.07
C ASP A 203 3.66 10.09 -17.24
N GLY A 204 4.62 10.63 -16.49
CA GLY A 204 5.15 11.99 -16.66
C GLY A 204 6.40 12.07 -17.57
N ALA A 205 7.03 10.93 -17.88
CA ALA A 205 8.27 10.87 -18.65
C ALA A 205 8.13 11.42 -20.08
N LYS A 206 9.10 12.25 -20.47
CA LYS A 206 9.17 12.89 -21.80
C LYS A 206 10.62 13.19 -22.17
N GLY A 207 11.02 12.79 -23.38
CA GLY A 207 12.37 13.03 -23.90
C GLY A 207 12.74 14.52 -24.01
N ALA A 208 14.01 14.84 -23.77
CA ALA A 208 14.52 16.21 -23.92
C ALA A 208 14.50 16.65 -25.39
N GLY A 209 13.85 17.78 -25.68
CA GLY A 209 13.72 18.32 -27.05
C GLY A 209 12.56 17.74 -27.86
N GLU A 210 11.74 16.87 -27.27
CA GLU A 210 10.50 16.37 -27.89
C GLU A 210 9.44 17.47 -28.04
N LYS A 211 8.47 17.28 -28.96
CA LYS A 211 7.39 18.23 -29.25
C LYS A 211 6.71 18.70 -27.96
N ASP A 212 6.41 19.99 -27.84
CA ASP A 212 5.60 20.48 -26.73
C ASP A 212 4.17 19.91 -26.80
N MET A 213 3.55 19.65 -25.66
CA MET A 213 2.25 18.95 -25.58
C MET A 213 1.57 19.25 -24.24
N GLU A 214 0.31 19.70 -24.30
CA GLU A 214 -0.54 19.95 -23.14
C GLU A 214 -1.58 18.83 -23.01
N TYR A 215 -1.61 18.15 -21.86
CA TYR A 215 -2.57 17.08 -21.60
C TYR A 215 -3.79 17.60 -20.83
N PHE A 216 -5.00 17.27 -21.29
CA PHE A 216 -6.26 17.63 -20.64
C PHE A 216 -6.56 16.66 -19.49
N PHE A 217 -5.65 16.62 -18.51
CA PHE A 217 -5.69 15.67 -17.40
C PHE A 217 -7.02 15.66 -16.64
N ASP A 218 -7.64 16.81 -16.39
CA ASP A 218 -8.97 16.89 -15.75
C ASP A 218 -10.05 16.12 -16.55
N CYS A 219 -10.03 16.21 -17.87
CA CYS A 219 -10.92 15.47 -18.76
C CYS A 219 -10.59 13.96 -18.73
N TRP A 220 -9.31 13.60 -18.76
CA TRP A 220 -8.86 12.22 -18.73
C TRP A 220 -9.27 11.54 -17.41
N PHE A 221 -8.96 12.15 -16.27
CA PHE A 221 -9.31 11.63 -14.94
C PHE A 221 -10.83 11.48 -14.77
N SER A 222 -11.59 12.48 -15.24
CA SER A 222 -13.06 12.43 -15.22
C SER A 222 -13.62 11.27 -16.04
N LEU A 223 -13.09 11.05 -17.25
CA LEU A 223 -13.49 9.95 -18.12
C LEU A 223 -13.11 8.58 -17.53
N ILE A 224 -11.89 8.45 -17.00
CA ILE A 224 -11.42 7.21 -16.36
C ILE A 224 -12.33 6.84 -15.19
N HIS A 225 -12.67 7.79 -14.32
CA HIS A 225 -13.58 7.54 -13.19
C HIS A 225 -15.04 7.33 -13.60
N GLN A 226 -15.49 7.92 -14.71
CA GLN A 226 -16.82 7.67 -15.26
C GLN A 226 -16.96 6.22 -15.77
N LEU A 227 -15.95 5.71 -16.48
CA LEU A 227 -15.95 4.38 -17.06
C LEU A 227 -15.57 3.28 -16.05
N GLN A 228 -14.62 3.57 -15.15
CA GLN A 228 -14.07 2.64 -14.17
C GLN A 228 -14.02 3.31 -12.78
N PRO A 229 -15.16 3.42 -12.09
CA PRO A 229 -15.28 4.12 -10.80
C PRO A 229 -14.58 3.43 -9.63
N GLU A 230 -13.90 2.29 -9.84
CA GLU A 230 -13.04 1.63 -8.85
C GLU A 230 -11.57 1.52 -9.32
N ALA A 231 -11.21 2.16 -10.44
CA ALA A 231 -9.82 2.32 -10.85
C ALA A 231 -9.16 3.43 -10.02
N VAL A 232 -7.98 3.14 -9.48
CA VAL A 232 -7.02 4.17 -9.03
C VAL A 232 -6.28 4.73 -10.25
N ILE A 233 -5.96 6.02 -10.23
CA ILE A 233 -5.13 6.68 -11.23
C ILE A 233 -3.78 7.08 -10.63
N PHE A 234 -2.70 6.53 -11.16
CA PHE A 234 -1.36 7.08 -10.98
C PHE A 234 -1.10 8.18 -12.01
N SER A 235 -0.58 9.31 -11.56
CA SER A 235 0.05 10.34 -12.40
C SER A 235 0.91 11.26 -11.54
N ASP A 236 1.89 11.93 -12.14
CA ASP A 236 2.67 13.00 -11.48
C ASP A 236 1.81 14.13 -10.89
N ALA A 237 0.60 14.34 -11.45
CA ALA A 237 -0.39 15.28 -10.92
C ALA A 237 -1.04 14.83 -9.58
N GLY A 238 -0.86 13.58 -9.17
CA GLY A 238 -1.41 13.01 -7.95
C GLY A 238 -2.95 12.93 -7.87
N PRO A 239 -3.68 12.44 -8.89
CA PRO A 239 -5.14 12.38 -8.85
C PRO A 239 -5.69 11.44 -7.76
N ASP A 240 -5.19 10.20 -7.70
CA ASP A 240 -5.45 9.25 -6.61
C ASP A 240 -4.15 8.82 -5.90
N THR A 241 -3.10 8.50 -6.65
CA THR A 241 -1.78 8.09 -6.15
C THR A 241 -0.70 8.97 -6.77
N ARG A 242 0.47 9.01 -6.11
CA ARG A 242 1.62 9.79 -6.56
C ARG A 242 2.86 8.90 -6.69
N TRP A 243 3.79 9.32 -7.55
CA TRP A 243 5.15 8.83 -7.53
C TRP A 243 5.84 9.07 -6.19
N ILE A 244 6.60 8.11 -5.67
CA ILE A 244 7.45 8.32 -4.48
C ILE A 244 8.54 9.36 -4.77
N GLY A 245 9.02 9.42 -6.01
CA GLY A 245 9.99 10.41 -6.47
C GLY A 245 11.38 9.86 -6.79
N ASP A 246 11.52 8.54 -6.94
CA ASP A 246 12.65 7.79 -7.47
C ASP A 246 12.19 6.44 -8.02
N GLU A 247 12.87 5.92 -9.05
CA GLU A 247 12.67 4.58 -9.63
C GLU A 247 13.51 3.49 -8.92
N ALA A 248 14.13 3.84 -7.78
CA ALA A 248 14.86 2.87 -6.95
C ALA A 248 13.93 2.12 -6.00
N GLY A 249 12.66 2.53 -5.89
CA GLY A 249 11.64 1.89 -5.06
C GLY A 249 11.80 2.17 -3.56
N VAL A 250 12.48 3.25 -3.16
CA VAL A 250 12.88 3.51 -1.77
C VAL A 250 12.15 4.69 -1.15
N ALA A 251 11.08 4.42 -0.41
CA ALA A 251 10.43 5.45 0.39
C ALA A 251 11.32 5.91 1.56
N GLY A 252 11.21 7.20 1.91
CA GLY A 252 11.81 7.73 3.13
C GLY A 252 11.24 7.07 4.39
N SER A 253 11.97 7.12 5.51
CA SER A 253 11.59 6.53 6.82
C SER A 253 10.26 7.01 7.42
N THR A 254 9.57 7.93 6.76
CA THR A 254 8.19 8.32 7.07
C THR A 254 7.53 8.73 5.76
N CYS A 255 6.53 7.96 5.30
CA CYS A 255 5.70 8.32 4.16
C CYS A 255 4.28 8.70 4.61
N TRP A 256 3.97 9.99 4.47
CA TRP A 256 2.62 10.50 4.63
C TRP A 256 1.79 10.16 3.39
N SER A 257 0.62 9.57 3.59
CA SER A 257 -0.39 9.46 2.53
C SER A 257 -1.06 10.82 2.27
N LEU A 258 -0.94 11.77 3.21
CA LEU A 258 -1.41 13.15 3.07
C LEU A 258 -0.52 13.96 2.11
N LEU A 259 -1.18 14.75 1.26
CA LEU A 259 -0.60 15.73 0.36
C LEU A 259 -1.51 16.97 0.28
N ASN A 260 -0.98 18.09 -0.17
CA ASN A 260 -1.79 19.24 -0.60
C ASN A 260 -1.58 19.43 -2.09
N ARG A 261 -2.51 18.95 -2.93
CA ARG A 261 -2.38 18.99 -4.40
C ARG A 261 -2.36 20.41 -4.96
N SER A 262 -2.92 21.38 -4.23
CA SER A 262 -2.87 22.80 -4.58
C SER A 262 -1.56 23.49 -4.20
N ALA A 263 -0.68 22.84 -3.43
CA ALA A 263 0.63 23.36 -3.06
C ALA A 263 1.74 22.72 -3.90
N ILE A 264 2.62 23.55 -4.45
CA ILE A 264 3.69 23.14 -5.37
C ILE A 264 4.67 22.18 -4.67
N PHE A 265 4.66 20.91 -5.08
CA PHE A 265 5.69 19.88 -4.86
C PHE A 265 6.24 19.68 -3.42
N THR A 266 5.41 19.78 -2.38
CA THR A 266 5.81 19.31 -1.04
C THR A 266 5.66 17.78 -0.93
N LYS A 267 6.72 17.02 -1.24
CA LYS A 267 6.75 15.53 -1.16
C LYS A 267 6.38 14.93 0.22
N ARG A 268 6.16 15.75 1.25
CA ARG A 268 5.74 15.38 2.61
C ARG A 268 4.88 16.52 3.19
N ASP A 269 3.61 16.27 3.47
CA ASP A 269 2.75 17.23 4.18
C ASP A 269 1.90 16.53 5.27
N PRO A 270 2.29 16.59 6.56
CA PRO A 270 1.50 16.03 7.67
C PRO A 270 0.18 16.78 7.93
N CYS A 271 -0.02 17.92 7.27
CA CYS A 271 -1.21 18.75 7.34
C CYS A 271 -1.90 18.87 5.96
N GLY A 272 -1.55 17.97 5.02
CA GLY A 272 -2.14 17.91 3.69
C GLY A 272 -3.64 17.60 3.72
N HIS A 273 -4.39 18.16 2.77
CA HIS A 273 -5.85 18.07 2.70
C HIS A 273 -6.36 16.94 1.80
N ASP A 274 -5.49 16.33 0.99
CA ASP A 274 -5.80 15.25 0.07
C ASP A 274 -5.16 13.94 0.55
N TRP A 275 -5.86 12.81 0.42
CA TRP A 275 -5.24 11.49 0.52
C TRP A 275 -4.68 11.15 -0.86
N VAL A 276 -3.37 11.03 -1.00
CA VAL A 276 -2.65 10.73 -2.26
C VAL A 276 -1.44 9.85 -1.94
N PRO A 277 -1.62 8.56 -1.60
CA PRO A 277 -0.54 7.70 -1.12
C PRO A 277 0.50 7.43 -2.23
N ALA A 278 1.72 7.10 -1.80
CA ALA A 278 2.86 6.96 -2.70
C ALA A 278 3.00 5.53 -3.23
N GLU A 279 3.31 5.43 -4.52
CA GLU A 279 3.72 4.21 -5.20
C GLU A 279 5.25 4.22 -5.38
N CYS A 280 5.89 3.10 -5.03
CA CYS A 280 7.31 2.85 -5.20
C CYS A 280 7.49 1.89 -6.38
N ASP A 281 7.73 2.45 -7.55
CA ASP A 281 8.01 1.72 -8.79
C ASP A 281 9.51 1.42 -8.92
N VAL A 282 9.82 0.19 -9.36
CA VAL A 282 11.20 -0.29 -9.54
C VAL A 282 11.19 -1.55 -10.41
N SER A 283 12.18 -1.74 -11.28
CA SER A 283 12.33 -2.99 -12.03
C SER A 283 13.06 -4.09 -11.26
N ILE A 284 12.70 -5.35 -11.49
CA ILE A 284 13.49 -6.51 -11.03
C ILE A 284 14.86 -6.54 -11.71
N ARG A 285 14.98 -6.00 -12.93
CA ARG A 285 16.22 -5.88 -13.72
C ARG A 285 16.78 -4.45 -13.67
N PRO A 286 17.95 -4.15 -14.27
CA PRO A 286 18.40 -2.78 -14.47
C PRO A 286 17.49 -1.96 -15.39
N GLY A 287 17.07 -2.51 -16.54
CA GLY A 287 16.09 -1.91 -17.43
C GLY A 287 14.63 -2.22 -17.07
N TRP A 288 13.71 -1.46 -17.65
CA TRP A 288 12.27 -1.70 -17.61
C TRP A 288 11.87 -2.79 -18.60
N PHE A 289 12.39 -2.80 -19.83
CA PHE A 289 12.17 -3.89 -20.79
C PHE A 289 13.15 -5.05 -20.54
N TRP A 290 12.85 -6.20 -21.15
CA TRP A 290 13.72 -7.38 -21.01
C TRP A 290 14.93 -7.26 -21.94
N HIS A 291 16.12 -7.32 -21.36
CA HIS A 291 17.40 -7.37 -22.06
C HIS A 291 18.11 -8.70 -21.76
N ALA A 292 18.64 -9.35 -22.82
CA ALA A 292 19.34 -10.63 -22.70
C ALA A 292 20.70 -10.53 -21.96
N SER A 293 21.26 -9.32 -21.89
CA SER A 293 22.51 -8.99 -21.19
C SER A 293 22.32 -8.77 -19.68
N GLU A 294 21.07 -8.68 -19.20
CA GLU A 294 20.74 -8.34 -17.83
C GLU A 294 20.39 -9.56 -16.97
N SER A 295 20.47 -9.39 -15.65
CA SER A 295 20.06 -10.38 -14.66
C SER A 295 19.16 -9.74 -13.61
N PRO A 296 18.23 -10.50 -13.00
CA PRO A 296 17.39 -9.98 -11.93
C PRO A 296 18.21 -9.62 -10.68
N LYS A 297 17.70 -8.66 -9.91
CA LYS A 297 18.10 -8.37 -8.53
C LYS A 297 17.90 -9.62 -7.67
N SER A 298 18.70 -9.78 -6.61
CA SER A 298 18.55 -10.95 -5.72
C SER A 298 17.27 -10.89 -4.90
N ALA A 299 16.75 -12.04 -4.45
CA ALA A 299 15.60 -12.11 -3.55
C ALA A 299 15.77 -11.29 -2.25
N ARG A 300 17.01 -11.19 -1.73
CA ARG A 300 17.34 -10.33 -0.59
C ARG A 300 17.19 -8.84 -0.92
N THR A 301 17.64 -8.44 -2.12
CA THR A 301 17.44 -7.06 -2.62
C THR A 301 15.95 -6.73 -2.76
N LEU A 302 15.12 -7.70 -3.19
CA LEU A 302 13.66 -7.52 -3.22
C LEU A 302 13.05 -7.42 -1.82
N LEU A 303 13.59 -8.12 -0.83
CA LEU A 303 13.21 -7.98 0.58
C LEU A 303 13.59 -6.60 1.16
N ASP A 304 14.79 -6.09 0.86
CA ASP A 304 15.20 -4.73 1.24
C ASP A 304 14.29 -3.65 0.63
N LEU A 305 13.87 -3.84 -0.63
CA LEU A 305 12.90 -3.00 -1.31
C LEU A 305 11.52 -3.09 -0.65
N TYR A 306 11.06 -4.29 -0.28
CA TYR A 306 9.79 -4.50 0.44
C TYR A 306 9.78 -3.76 1.79
N TYR A 307 10.84 -3.87 2.60
CA TYR A 307 10.98 -3.11 3.84
C TYR A 307 11.07 -1.59 3.60
N SER A 308 11.60 -1.17 2.45
CA SER A 308 11.76 0.24 2.08
C SER A 308 10.56 0.85 1.36
N SER A 309 9.52 0.07 1.06
CA SER A 309 8.29 0.51 0.38
C SER A 309 7.05 0.13 1.18
N VAL A 310 6.64 -1.15 1.15
CA VAL A 310 5.50 -1.71 1.91
C VAL A 310 5.69 -1.48 3.41
N GLY A 311 6.88 -1.77 3.93
CA GLY A 311 7.26 -1.48 5.33
C GLY A 311 7.28 0.01 5.70
N ARG A 312 7.06 0.92 4.74
CA ARG A 312 7.05 2.39 4.91
C ARG A 312 5.78 3.04 4.36
N ASN A 313 4.66 2.32 4.34
CA ASN A 313 3.35 2.85 3.92
C ASN A 313 3.30 3.32 2.45
N CYS A 314 3.90 2.54 1.55
CA CYS A 314 3.85 2.72 0.09
C CYS A 314 3.47 1.40 -0.57
N LEU A 315 2.86 1.43 -1.76
CA LEU A 315 2.72 0.23 -2.58
C LEU A 315 4.04 -0.04 -3.32
N LEU A 316 4.47 -1.30 -3.37
CA LEU A 316 5.59 -1.72 -4.23
C LEU A 316 5.08 -2.15 -5.60
N LEU A 317 5.45 -1.40 -6.63
CA LEU A 317 5.19 -1.73 -8.04
C LEU A 317 6.46 -2.31 -8.67
N LEU A 318 6.60 -3.64 -8.63
CA LEU A 318 7.79 -4.33 -9.14
C LEU A 318 7.60 -4.69 -10.62
N ASN A 319 8.39 -4.11 -11.51
CA ASN A 319 8.39 -4.48 -12.92
C ASN A 319 9.13 -5.80 -13.16
N VAL A 320 8.53 -6.70 -13.95
CA VAL A 320 9.03 -8.04 -14.28
C VAL A 320 8.83 -8.27 -15.79
N PRO A 321 9.81 -7.92 -16.64
CA PRO A 321 9.56 -7.81 -18.06
C PRO A 321 9.58 -9.18 -18.78
N PRO A 322 8.55 -9.51 -19.57
CA PRO A 322 8.57 -10.69 -20.42
C PRO A 322 9.64 -10.60 -21.51
N ASN A 323 10.32 -11.71 -21.78
CA ASN A 323 11.36 -11.84 -22.80
C ASN A 323 10.80 -11.92 -24.22
N THR A 324 11.70 -11.97 -25.22
CA THR A 324 11.37 -12.05 -26.66
C THR A 324 10.51 -13.25 -27.07
N SER A 325 10.40 -14.30 -26.23
CA SER A 325 9.47 -15.40 -26.49
C SER A 325 8.04 -15.11 -26.02
N GLY A 326 7.81 -14.04 -25.25
CA GLY A 326 6.53 -13.67 -24.66
C GLY A 326 6.24 -14.31 -23.30
N LEU A 327 7.31 -14.69 -22.57
CA LEU A 327 7.25 -15.35 -21.26
C LEU A 327 8.10 -14.57 -20.25
N ILE A 328 7.72 -14.59 -18.97
CA ILE A 328 8.65 -14.22 -17.89
C ILE A 328 9.75 -15.29 -17.86
N SER A 329 10.99 -14.87 -17.68
CA SER A 329 12.18 -15.74 -17.73
C SER A 329 12.31 -16.58 -16.47
N ASP A 330 12.85 -17.80 -16.59
CA ASP A 330 12.92 -18.76 -15.48
C ASP A 330 13.77 -18.22 -14.30
N GLU A 331 14.79 -17.41 -14.59
CA GLU A 331 15.62 -16.73 -13.57
C GLU A 331 14.82 -15.68 -12.78
N ASP A 332 13.92 -14.96 -13.44
CA ASP A 332 13.06 -13.95 -12.81
C ASP A 332 11.99 -14.65 -11.95
N ILE A 333 11.45 -15.78 -12.42
CA ILE A 333 10.52 -16.62 -11.65
C ILE A 333 11.19 -17.19 -10.40
N GLN A 334 12.42 -17.71 -10.52
CA GLN A 334 13.17 -18.25 -9.38
C GLN A 334 13.39 -17.18 -8.30
N VAL A 335 13.84 -15.98 -8.69
CA VAL A 335 14.05 -14.87 -7.74
C VAL A 335 12.75 -14.47 -7.04
N LEU A 336 11.62 -14.45 -7.75
CA LEU A 336 10.32 -14.13 -7.17
C LEU A 336 9.82 -15.22 -6.21
N GLN A 337 10.08 -16.49 -6.51
CA GLN A 337 9.81 -17.61 -5.60
C GLN A 337 10.65 -17.50 -4.32
N GLU A 338 11.97 -17.35 -4.43
CA GLU A 338 12.88 -17.14 -3.30
C GLU A 338 12.48 -15.91 -2.45
N PHE A 339 12.05 -14.82 -3.08
CA PHE A 339 11.56 -13.63 -2.38
C PHE A 339 10.25 -13.90 -1.63
N ASN A 340 9.31 -14.63 -2.23
CA ASN A 340 8.07 -15.02 -1.56
C ASN A 340 8.35 -15.98 -0.39
N GLU A 341 9.26 -16.94 -0.55
CA GLU A 341 9.72 -17.83 0.53
C GLU A 341 10.33 -17.05 1.70
N LEU A 342 11.19 -16.05 1.43
CA LEU A 342 11.75 -15.17 2.46
C LEU A 342 10.63 -14.45 3.22
N ARG A 343 9.70 -13.78 2.54
CA ARG A 343 8.58 -13.09 3.21
C ARG A 343 7.73 -14.06 4.04
N ASN A 344 7.40 -15.22 3.48
CA ASN A 344 6.59 -16.22 4.20
C ASN A 344 7.31 -16.70 5.46
N ALA A 345 8.61 -17.01 5.38
CA ALA A 345 9.40 -17.41 6.55
C ALA A 345 9.49 -16.34 7.65
N ILE A 346 9.40 -15.05 7.29
CA ILE A 346 9.43 -13.92 8.22
C ILE A 346 8.06 -13.67 8.85
N PHE A 347 7.01 -13.58 8.02
CA PHE A 347 5.72 -13.04 8.43
C PHE A 347 4.67 -14.10 8.79
N SER A 348 4.85 -15.39 8.44
CA SER A 348 3.85 -16.45 8.72
C SER A 348 3.73 -16.83 10.19
N ASN A 349 4.58 -16.29 11.06
CA ASN A 349 4.54 -16.50 12.51
C ASN A 349 4.61 -15.15 13.21
N ASN A 350 3.50 -14.69 13.77
CA ASN A 350 3.47 -13.49 14.61
C ASN A 350 3.79 -13.88 16.06
N LEU A 351 5.03 -13.61 16.49
CA LEU A 351 5.46 -13.91 17.86
C LEU A 351 4.65 -13.14 18.91
N ALA A 352 3.99 -12.04 18.54
CA ALA A 352 3.14 -11.26 19.44
C ALA A 352 1.94 -12.05 20.00
N GLU A 353 1.47 -13.09 19.28
CA GLU A 353 0.38 -13.97 19.71
C GLU A 353 0.73 -14.79 20.97
N ASN A 354 2.02 -15.05 21.21
CA ASN A 354 2.50 -15.71 22.42
C ASN A 354 2.58 -14.76 23.64
N GLY A 355 2.40 -13.45 23.43
CA GLY A 355 2.40 -12.45 24.48
C GLY A 355 0.99 -12.19 25.00
N ILE A 356 0.88 -11.82 26.27
CA ILE A 356 -0.36 -11.33 26.87
C ILE A 356 -0.40 -9.80 26.69
N PRO A 357 -1.26 -9.27 25.80
CA PRO A 357 -1.35 -7.84 25.57
C PRO A 357 -2.12 -7.13 26.69
N SER A 358 -1.60 -6.00 27.14
CA SER A 358 -2.30 -5.03 28.00
C SER A 358 -1.99 -3.60 27.54
N ALA A 359 -2.79 -2.62 27.97
CA ALA A 359 -2.62 -1.23 27.58
C ALA A 359 -2.74 -0.29 28.78
N SER A 360 -2.14 0.90 28.66
CA SER A 360 -2.31 1.98 29.65
C SER A 360 -3.76 2.45 29.79
N SER A 361 -4.53 2.40 28.69
CA SER A 361 -5.98 2.61 28.68
C SER A 361 -6.62 1.86 27.50
N THR A 362 -7.94 1.77 27.50
CA THR A 362 -8.73 1.11 26.43
C THR A 362 -10.11 1.74 26.40
N ARG A 363 -10.51 2.30 25.25
CA ARG A 363 -11.78 3.03 25.07
C ARG A 363 -13.01 2.23 25.46
N GLY A 364 -12.95 0.91 25.33
CA GLY A 364 -14.04 -0.01 25.68
C GLY A 364 -13.73 -1.43 25.21
N PRO A 365 -14.51 -2.45 25.62
CA PRO A 365 -14.22 -3.85 25.31
C PRO A 365 -14.04 -4.17 23.81
N GLN A 366 -14.71 -3.43 22.94
CA GLN A 366 -14.64 -3.55 21.48
C GLN A 366 -13.40 -2.89 20.84
N PHE A 367 -12.63 -2.11 21.61
CA PHE A 367 -11.36 -1.48 21.20
C PHE A 367 -10.19 -2.02 22.03
N SER A 368 -10.27 -3.30 22.42
CA SER A 368 -9.31 -3.97 23.28
C SER A 368 -7.90 -3.93 22.70
N CYS A 369 -6.89 -3.93 23.56
CA CYS A 369 -5.50 -4.17 23.17
C CYS A 369 -5.29 -5.52 22.47
N HIS A 370 -6.19 -6.49 22.66
CA HIS A 370 -6.13 -7.79 21.98
C HIS A 370 -6.45 -7.69 20.48
N ASN A 371 -7.18 -6.64 20.06
CA ASN A 371 -7.55 -6.44 18.66
C ASN A 371 -6.32 -6.27 17.74
N VAL A 372 -5.17 -5.84 18.28
CA VAL A 372 -3.93 -5.66 17.49
C VAL A 372 -3.30 -6.98 17.04
N LEU A 373 -3.79 -8.12 17.52
CA LEU A 373 -3.37 -9.46 17.07
C LEU A 373 -4.25 -9.99 15.93
N GLU A 374 -5.35 -9.31 15.58
CA GLU A 374 -6.23 -9.70 14.48
C GLU A 374 -5.74 -9.04 13.19
N GLU A 375 -5.52 -9.82 12.13
CA GLU A 375 -5.09 -9.27 10.83
C GLU A 375 -6.15 -8.34 10.22
N GLY A 376 -5.70 -7.18 9.74
CA GLY A 376 -6.50 -6.24 8.97
C GLY A 376 -6.59 -4.85 9.59
N ILE A 377 -7.66 -4.13 9.24
CA ILE A 377 -7.84 -2.72 9.62
C ILE A 377 -9.14 -2.41 10.37
N TYR A 378 -10.10 -3.33 10.43
CA TYR A 378 -11.44 -3.06 10.99
C TYR A 378 -11.57 -3.41 12.48
N SER A 379 -10.72 -4.32 12.97
CA SER A 379 -10.43 -4.50 14.38
C SER A 379 -9.24 -3.61 14.74
N TYR A 380 -9.31 -2.87 15.85
CA TYR A 380 -8.20 -2.04 16.31
C TYR A 380 -8.29 -1.71 17.81
N TRP A 381 -7.15 -1.47 18.42
CA TRP A 381 -7.05 -0.85 19.74
C TRP A 381 -7.26 0.66 19.65
N ALA A 382 -7.95 1.22 20.64
CA ALA A 382 -8.04 2.66 20.87
C ALA A 382 -7.92 2.97 22.37
N PRO A 383 -7.14 3.97 22.78
CA PRO A 383 -7.09 4.43 24.16
C PRO A 383 -8.40 5.13 24.58
N GLU A 384 -8.55 5.39 25.88
CA GLU A 384 -9.58 6.31 26.36
C GLU A 384 -9.33 7.75 25.86
N GLU A 385 -10.33 8.61 25.99
CA GLU A 385 -10.23 10.03 25.63
C GLU A 385 -9.30 10.79 26.59
N ASP A 386 -8.71 11.89 26.11
CA ASP A 386 -7.85 12.81 26.87
C ASP A 386 -6.63 12.16 27.56
N GLN A 387 -6.12 11.05 27.03
CA GLN A 387 -4.93 10.37 27.56
C GLN A 387 -3.64 10.93 26.95
N SER A 388 -2.60 11.10 27.78
CA SER A 388 -1.25 11.52 27.35
C SER A 388 -0.22 10.39 27.32
N ASP A 389 -0.50 9.27 27.99
CA ASP A 389 0.40 8.11 28.09
C ASP A 389 -0.20 6.92 27.34
N TRP A 390 0.15 6.77 26.07
CA TRP A 390 -0.31 5.67 25.21
C TRP A 390 0.73 4.55 25.16
N VAL A 391 0.40 3.41 25.77
CA VAL A 391 1.32 2.28 25.87
C VAL A 391 0.58 0.97 25.61
N LEU A 392 1.15 0.13 24.76
CA LEU A 392 0.85 -1.30 24.65
C LEU A 392 2.00 -2.09 25.30
N TYR A 393 1.66 -3.07 26.12
CA TYR A 393 2.59 -3.96 26.80
C TYR A 393 2.32 -5.39 26.37
N PHE A 394 3.36 -6.14 26.05
CA PHE A 394 3.30 -7.58 25.80
C PHE A 394 4.17 -8.31 26.83
N ASP A 395 3.51 -9.07 27.70
CA ASP A 395 4.19 -10.00 28.60
C ASP A 395 4.26 -11.37 27.95
N PHE A 396 5.47 -11.77 27.53
CA PHE A 396 5.73 -13.05 26.89
C PHE A 396 5.94 -14.20 27.87
N GLN A 397 6.11 -13.92 29.17
CA GLN A 397 6.49 -14.89 30.22
C GLN A 397 7.86 -15.59 30.01
N GLU A 398 8.39 -15.62 28.79
CA GLU A 398 9.71 -16.13 28.39
C GLU A 398 10.49 -15.13 27.52
N PHE A 399 11.74 -15.48 27.18
CA PHE A 399 12.59 -14.65 26.32
C PHE A 399 12.31 -14.90 24.84
N VAL A 400 11.70 -13.92 24.17
CA VAL A 400 11.46 -13.92 22.72
C VAL A 400 12.57 -13.15 21.99
N SER A 401 13.11 -13.76 20.92
CA SER A 401 14.08 -13.12 20.02
C SER A 401 13.38 -12.68 18.73
N PHE A 402 13.56 -11.42 18.34
CA PHE A 402 12.97 -10.81 17.14
C PHE A 402 13.85 -9.67 16.64
N ASN A 403 13.69 -9.29 15.38
CA ASN A 403 14.39 -8.17 14.75
C ASN A 403 13.50 -7.36 13.78
N VAL A 404 12.26 -7.79 13.54
CA VAL A 404 11.26 -7.10 12.73
C VAL A 404 10.05 -6.76 13.59
N LEU A 405 9.62 -5.50 13.53
CA LEU A 405 8.39 -5.01 14.13
C LEU A 405 7.50 -4.44 13.03
N GLN A 406 6.31 -5.00 12.88
CA GLN A 406 5.26 -4.52 11.98
C GLN A 406 4.19 -3.81 12.81
N VAL A 407 3.77 -2.62 12.38
CA VAL A 407 2.65 -1.89 13.01
C VAL A 407 1.78 -1.30 11.92
N GLN A 408 0.47 -1.47 12.04
CA GLN A 408 -0.53 -0.97 11.10
C GLN A 408 -1.52 -0.04 11.81
N GLU A 409 -1.83 1.09 11.15
CA GLU A 409 -2.95 1.95 11.53
C GLU A 409 -4.21 1.53 10.77
N PRO A 410 -5.42 1.66 11.35
CA PRO A 410 -6.68 1.50 10.63
C PRO A 410 -6.88 2.71 9.70
N ILE A 411 -6.19 2.76 8.56
CA ILE A 411 -6.13 3.94 7.67
C ILE A 411 -7.49 4.44 7.14
N HIS A 412 -8.53 3.60 7.18
CA HIS A 412 -9.92 4.01 6.94
C HIS A 412 -10.46 5.04 7.98
N MET A 413 -9.78 5.18 9.12
CA MET A 413 -10.00 6.18 10.18
C MET A 413 -9.03 7.37 10.12
N GLY A 414 -8.24 7.47 9.05
CA GLY A 414 -7.22 8.50 8.81
C GLY A 414 -5.85 8.20 9.41
N GLN A 415 -4.78 8.68 8.77
CA GLN A 415 -3.38 8.46 9.18
C GLN A 415 -3.01 9.37 10.35
N ARG A 416 -2.70 8.77 11.50
CA ARG A 416 -2.30 9.46 12.74
C ARG A 416 -0.78 9.46 12.93
N ALA A 417 -0.07 8.55 12.25
CA ALA A 417 1.38 8.36 12.24
C ALA A 417 1.99 8.33 13.66
N PRO A 418 1.66 7.32 14.47
CA PRO A 418 2.24 7.14 15.80
C PRO A 418 3.76 6.95 15.68
N LYS A 419 4.54 7.83 16.31
CA LYS A 419 5.97 7.57 16.54
C LYS A 419 6.06 6.57 17.69
N ILE A 420 6.56 5.36 17.43
CA ILE A 420 6.65 4.30 18.43
C ILE A 420 8.10 4.15 18.93
N SER A 421 8.27 3.98 20.24
CA SER A 421 9.54 3.65 20.87
C SER A 421 9.44 2.37 21.72
N GLN A 422 10.53 1.62 21.79
CA GLN A 422 10.65 0.40 22.59
C GLN A 422 11.19 0.72 23.99
N GLY A 423 10.44 0.37 25.03
CA GLY A 423 10.89 0.50 26.42
C GLY A 423 11.82 -0.63 26.87
N ARG A 424 12.83 -0.29 27.69
CA ARG A 424 13.69 -1.26 28.39
C ARG A 424 13.12 -1.58 29.78
N ASN A 425 12.34 -2.65 29.89
CA ASN A 425 11.86 -3.24 31.15
C ASN A 425 11.59 -4.74 30.93
N PRO A 426 11.31 -5.55 31.98
CA PRO A 426 10.77 -6.90 31.78
C PRO A 426 9.40 -6.80 31.09
N GLY A 427 9.24 -7.49 29.95
CA GLY A 427 8.11 -7.35 29.04
C GLY A 427 8.35 -6.29 27.94
N LEU A 428 7.81 -6.55 26.75
CA LEU A 428 8.01 -5.66 25.60
C LEU A 428 7.01 -4.50 25.67
N ARG A 429 7.53 -3.27 25.80
CA ARG A 429 6.73 -2.05 25.92
C ARG A 429 6.81 -1.23 24.64
N PHE A 430 5.68 -1.04 23.96
CA PHE A 430 5.51 -0.12 22.85
C PHE A 430 4.88 1.18 23.36
N VAL A 431 5.63 2.27 23.30
CA VAL A 431 5.16 3.61 23.69
C VAL A 431 4.88 4.40 22.41
N VAL A 432 3.70 5.00 22.29
CA VAL A 432 3.44 6.00 21.25
C VAL A 432 3.91 7.35 21.79
N ASP A 433 5.09 7.79 21.38
CA ASP A 433 5.71 9.06 21.81
C ASP A 433 4.91 10.28 21.36
N ARG A 434 4.36 10.24 20.12
CA ARG A 434 3.66 11.33 19.44
C ARG A 434 2.70 10.78 18.39
N SER A 435 1.56 11.43 18.18
CA SER A 435 0.61 11.15 17.09
C SER A 435 -0.22 12.40 16.76
N ARG A 436 -0.87 12.48 15.59
CA ARG A 436 -1.74 13.61 15.18
C ARG A 436 -3.05 13.70 15.98
N ALA A 437 -3.48 12.60 16.57
CA ALA A 437 -4.66 12.44 17.41
C ALA A 437 -4.46 11.18 18.30
N ASP A 438 -5.45 10.78 19.10
CA ASP A 438 -5.40 9.51 19.83
C ASP A 438 -5.00 8.36 18.90
N PRO A 439 -3.92 7.61 19.19
CA PRO A 439 -3.42 6.58 18.29
C PRO A 439 -4.39 5.42 18.17
N LEU A 440 -4.52 4.90 16.94
CA LEU A 440 -5.26 3.67 16.66
C LEU A 440 -4.30 2.68 16.03
N ILE A 441 -4.23 1.46 16.57
CA ILE A 441 -3.38 0.38 16.07
C ILE A 441 -4.29 -0.77 15.67
N SER A 442 -4.29 -1.15 14.40
CA SER A 442 -5.11 -2.27 13.92
C SER A 442 -4.38 -3.60 13.95
N TYR A 443 -3.07 -3.59 13.69
CA TYR A 443 -2.24 -4.79 13.73
C TYR A 443 -0.86 -4.49 14.31
N LEU A 444 -0.33 -5.43 15.08
CA LEU A 444 1.03 -5.44 15.60
C LEU A 444 1.63 -6.84 15.41
N GLY A 445 2.67 -6.89 14.56
CA GLY A 445 3.42 -8.09 14.24
C GLY A 445 4.82 -8.05 14.84
N ILE A 446 5.24 -9.10 15.53
CA ILE A 446 6.62 -9.28 16.00
C ILE A 446 7.20 -10.49 15.28
N HIS A 447 8.25 -10.25 14.50
CA HIS A 447 8.74 -11.22 13.53
C HIS A 447 10.26 -11.37 13.61
N MET A 448 10.73 -12.51 13.12
CA MET A 448 12.15 -12.85 13.05
C MET A 448 12.56 -13.04 11.61
N ASP A 449 13.42 -12.17 11.11
CA ASP A 449 14.10 -12.29 9.83
C ASP A 449 15.47 -12.96 10.02
N PRO A 450 15.62 -14.25 9.68
CA PRO A 450 16.89 -14.94 9.80
C PRO A 450 17.92 -14.46 8.75
N SER A 451 17.48 -13.83 7.65
CA SER A 451 18.37 -13.42 6.55
C SER A 451 19.25 -12.23 6.94
N SER A 452 18.71 -11.26 7.68
CA SER A 452 19.46 -10.12 8.24
C SER A 452 20.41 -10.49 9.40
N ILE A 453 20.31 -11.70 9.95
CA ILE A 453 21.27 -12.22 10.94
C ILE A 453 22.48 -12.84 10.23
N LEU A 454 22.25 -13.57 9.13
CA LEU A 454 23.30 -14.23 8.37
C LEU A 454 24.25 -13.23 7.68
N SER A 455 23.76 -12.06 7.26
CA SER A 455 24.62 -10.99 6.70
C SER A 455 25.66 -10.48 7.69
N ASN A 456 25.25 -10.23 8.94
CA ASN A 456 26.15 -9.83 10.03
C ASN A 456 27.20 -10.91 10.36
N ILE A 457 26.89 -12.19 10.13
CA ILE A 457 27.84 -13.31 10.32
C ILE A 457 28.79 -13.43 9.11
N SER A 458 28.35 -13.19 7.88
CA SER A 458 29.25 -13.17 6.72
C SER A 458 30.26 -12.02 6.78
N ASP A 459 29.85 -10.82 7.21
CA ASP A 459 30.75 -9.66 7.31
C ASP A 459 31.76 -9.78 8.47
N THR A 460 31.43 -10.53 9.52
CA THR A 460 32.37 -10.79 10.64
C THR A 460 33.39 -11.89 10.34
N SER A 461 33.31 -12.59 9.21
CA SER A 461 34.28 -13.61 8.80
C SER A 461 35.65 -13.04 8.37
N LEU A 462 35.79 -11.71 8.26
CA LEU A 462 37.04 -11.01 7.88
C LEU A 462 37.59 -10.05 8.95
N SER A 463 37.50 -10.41 10.25
CA SER A 463 38.46 -9.88 11.23
C SER A 463 38.78 -10.88 12.35
N SER A 464 40.06 -11.24 12.48
CA SER A 464 40.55 -12.17 13.49
C SER A 464 41.35 -11.44 14.57
N GLN A 465 40.69 -11.12 15.70
CA GLN A 465 41.33 -10.88 17.00
C GLN A 465 40.35 -11.21 18.16
N PRO A 466 40.85 -11.55 19.37
CA PRO A 466 40.13 -12.44 20.28
C PRO A 466 39.12 -11.79 21.22
N TYR A 467 38.21 -12.63 21.72
CA TYR A 467 37.26 -12.33 22.80
C TYR A 467 37.93 -11.75 24.05
N VAL A 468 37.33 -10.70 24.61
CA VAL A 468 37.58 -10.25 25.99
C VAL A 468 36.37 -10.60 26.84
N ASN A 469 36.57 -11.48 27.83
CA ASN A 469 35.59 -11.75 28.88
C ASN A 469 35.42 -10.49 29.76
N GLY A 470 34.17 -10.07 29.99
CA GLY A 470 33.84 -8.78 30.60
C GLY A 470 32.76 -8.85 31.69
N SER A 471 32.93 -9.74 32.68
CA SER A 471 32.09 -9.72 33.88
C SER A 471 32.53 -8.62 34.86
N GLN A 472 31.77 -7.52 34.98
CA GLN A 472 31.56 -6.65 36.17
C GLN A 472 30.72 -5.40 35.75
N PRO A 473 29.97 -4.75 36.67
CA PRO A 473 28.95 -3.75 36.32
C PRO A 473 29.48 -2.30 36.36
N TYR A 474 28.87 -1.41 35.55
CA TYR A 474 29.05 0.04 35.62
C TYR A 474 27.68 0.77 35.69
N PRO A 475 27.63 2.00 36.25
CA PRO A 475 26.45 2.50 36.96
C PRO A 475 25.43 3.28 36.11
N ASN A 476 24.29 3.55 36.76
CA ASN A 476 23.15 4.37 36.31
C ASN A 476 23.49 5.57 35.42
N GLY A 477 22.61 5.81 34.44
CA GLY A 477 22.33 7.17 33.96
C GLY A 477 22.66 7.47 32.50
N SER A 478 22.18 6.68 31.55
CA SER A 478 22.08 7.12 30.15
C SER A 478 20.86 6.53 29.45
N GLN A 479 20.04 7.41 28.86
CA GLN A 479 19.02 7.01 27.89
C GLN A 479 19.75 6.57 26.62
N ALA A 480 19.61 5.30 26.24
CA ALA A 480 20.08 4.84 24.94
C ALA A 480 19.02 5.14 23.89
N HIS A 481 19.22 6.22 23.14
CA HIS A 481 18.50 6.41 21.88
C HIS A 481 18.97 5.35 20.88
N PHE A 482 18.15 4.32 20.68
CA PHE A 482 18.25 3.50 19.47
C PHE A 482 17.72 4.32 18.30
N ASN A 483 18.63 4.96 17.57
CA ASN A 483 18.35 5.37 16.22
C ASN A 483 18.39 4.10 15.36
N ALA A 484 17.32 3.79 14.63
CA ALA A 484 17.28 2.66 13.70
C ALA A 484 18.11 2.99 12.44
N SER A 485 19.42 3.07 12.63
CA SER A 485 20.39 3.54 11.63
C SER A 485 21.76 2.90 11.84
N HIS A 486 21.87 1.60 11.55
CA HIS A 486 23.16 0.94 11.31
C HIS A 486 23.12 0.15 10.00
N ALA A 487 22.84 0.85 8.90
CA ALA A 487 23.46 0.53 7.61
C ALA A 487 24.77 1.32 7.53
N HIS A 488 25.90 0.71 7.91
CA HIS A 488 27.21 1.34 7.80
C HIS A 488 27.71 1.31 6.35
N LEU A 489 27.26 2.27 5.55
CA LEU A 489 27.98 2.63 4.33
C LEU A 489 29.29 3.32 4.72
N ASN A 490 30.42 2.63 4.53
CA ASN A 490 31.75 3.17 4.82
C ASN A 490 32.15 4.17 3.73
N GLY A 491 31.82 5.45 3.95
CA GLY A 491 32.12 6.55 3.02
C GLY A 491 33.60 6.91 2.98
N SER A 492 34.40 6.19 2.19
CA SER A 492 35.78 6.62 1.86
C SER A 492 36.36 6.09 0.54
N GLN A 493 35.54 5.88 -0.51
CA GLN A 493 36.08 5.66 -1.87
C GLN A 493 35.11 5.97 -3.03
N PHE A 494 34.70 7.24 -3.19
CA PHE A 494 34.07 7.70 -4.45
C PHE A 494 34.48 9.14 -4.80
N LEU A 495 35.71 9.31 -5.28
CA LEU A 495 36.21 10.52 -5.93
C LEU A 495 36.90 10.17 -7.25
N ARG A 496 36.10 9.97 -8.30
CA ARG A 496 36.32 10.45 -9.68
C ARG A 496 35.25 9.88 -10.61
N GLN A 497 34.68 10.77 -11.44
CA GLN A 497 33.58 10.52 -12.38
C GLN A 497 32.27 10.19 -11.60
N ILE A 498 31.15 10.89 -11.78
CA ILE A 498 30.66 11.66 -12.93
C ILE A 498 30.08 13.01 -12.49
N SER A 499 30.29 14.04 -13.34
CA SER A 499 29.48 15.27 -13.38
C SER A 499 29.75 15.96 -14.73
N PRO A 500 28.87 16.85 -15.26
CA PRO A 500 27.73 17.44 -14.55
C PRO A 500 26.38 17.49 -15.29
N ASN A 501 25.33 17.72 -14.49
CA ASN A 501 24.10 18.46 -14.82
C ASN A 501 23.18 18.01 -15.98
N HIS A 502 22.06 17.39 -15.61
CA HIS A 502 20.77 17.75 -16.22
C HIS A 502 19.77 18.16 -15.14
N SER A 503 19.55 19.47 -15.00
CA SER A 503 18.37 20.00 -14.33
C SER A 503 17.18 19.89 -15.27
N GLN A 504 16.24 18.98 -14.96
CA GLN A 504 14.94 18.95 -15.62
C GLN A 504 14.22 20.27 -15.33
N LYS A 505 13.85 21.00 -16.39
CA LYS A 505 12.97 22.18 -16.28
C LYS A 505 11.53 21.71 -16.39
N PHE A 506 10.80 21.81 -15.29
CA PHE A 506 9.36 21.57 -15.28
C PHE A 506 8.64 22.59 -16.18
N ALA A 507 7.64 22.13 -16.92
CA ALA A 507 6.74 23.00 -17.67
C ALA A 507 5.90 23.83 -16.68
N HIS A 508 5.77 25.14 -16.92
CA HIS A 508 4.90 25.99 -16.10
C HIS A 508 3.46 25.92 -16.61
N PHE A 509 2.53 25.52 -15.75
CA PHE A 509 1.09 25.63 -15.99
C PHE A 509 0.61 27.09 -15.82
N PRO A 510 0.00 27.72 -16.82
CA PRO A 510 -0.66 29.02 -16.68
C PRO A 510 -2.17 28.84 -16.52
N VAL A 511 -2.72 29.14 -15.34
CA VAL A 511 -4.18 29.19 -15.15
C VAL A 511 -4.73 30.50 -15.70
N GLY A 512 -5.52 30.42 -16.78
CA GLY A 512 -6.22 31.57 -17.36
C GLY A 512 -7.37 32.07 -16.46
N GLY A 513 -7.50 33.39 -16.31
CA GLY A 513 -8.56 34.01 -15.50
C GLY A 513 -9.38 35.06 -16.24
N SER A 514 -10.57 35.37 -15.69
CA SER A 514 -11.64 36.25 -16.22
C SER A 514 -12.55 35.58 -17.28
N SER A 515 -13.85 35.86 -17.45
CA SER A 515 -14.83 36.76 -16.77
C SER A 515 -16.27 36.30 -17.14
N THR A 516 -17.43 36.60 -16.53
CA THR A 516 -17.90 37.40 -15.36
C THR A 516 -19.17 36.70 -14.78
N ALA A 517 -19.79 37.21 -13.70
CA ALA A 517 -21.14 36.79 -13.26
C ALA A 517 -22.00 37.98 -12.75
N PRO A 518 -23.30 38.07 -13.10
CA PRO A 518 -24.22 39.10 -12.61
C PRO A 518 -24.92 38.73 -11.29
N THR A 519 -25.54 39.73 -10.64
CA THR A 519 -25.96 39.72 -9.23
C THR A 519 -27.47 39.50 -8.97
N HIS A 520 -27.78 39.09 -7.72
CA HIS A 520 -29.07 39.16 -6.96
C HIS A 520 -29.80 37.81 -6.70
N PRO A 521 -30.60 37.69 -5.60
CA PRO A 521 -30.42 38.24 -4.25
C PRO A 521 -30.63 37.20 -3.11
N LYS A 522 -30.45 37.66 -1.86
CA LYS A 522 -30.41 36.91 -0.59
C LYS A 522 -31.63 36.02 -0.29
N THR A 523 -31.37 34.83 0.27
CA THR A 523 -32.26 34.08 1.20
C THR A 523 -31.45 33.57 2.42
N GLU A 524 -32.12 32.99 3.41
CA GLU A 524 -31.75 33.09 4.83
C GLU A 524 -30.65 32.13 5.34
N ARG A 525 -30.05 32.51 6.48
CA ARG A 525 -28.95 31.77 7.14
C ARG A 525 -29.45 30.54 7.90
N VAL A 526 -28.88 29.38 7.60
CA VAL A 526 -28.63 28.33 8.60
C VAL A 526 -27.17 28.45 9.03
N GLN A 527 -26.88 28.43 10.34
CA GLN A 527 -25.50 28.51 10.83
C GLN A 527 -24.79 27.17 10.63
N PRO A 528 -23.61 27.11 9.98
CA PRO A 528 -22.75 25.93 10.06
C PRO A 528 -22.05 25.89 11.42
N LEU A 529 -21.93 24.68 11.98
CA LEU A 529 -21.07 24.41 13.13
C LEU A 529 -19.62 24.82 12.82
N LYS A 530 -18.95 25.45 13.79
CA LYS A 530 -17.54 25.84 13.64
C LYS A 530 -16.68 24.58 13.44
N PRO A 531 -15.80 24.51 12.42
CA PRO A 531 -14.78 23.48 12.38
C PRO A 531 -13.80 23.70 13.54
N VAL A 532 -13.47 22.61 14.25
CA VAL A 532 -12.39 22.62 15.24
C VAL A 532 -11.07 22.56 14.48
N THR A 533 -10.51 23.73 14.20
CA THR A 533 -9.16 23.86 13.64
C THR A 533 -8.13 23.65 14.75
N SER A 534 -7.74 22.41 14.99
CA SER A 534 -6.57 22.10 15.82
C SER A 534 -5.30 22.64 15.13
N PRO A 535 -4.46 23.47 15.80
CA PRO A 535 -3.22 23.94 15.19
C PRO A 535 -2.23 22.78 14.99
N CYS A 536 -1.67 22.63 13.79
CA CYS A 536 -0.56 21.71 13.51
C CYS A 536 0.71 22.18 14.27
N GLY A 537 0.85 21.76 15.53
CA GLY A 537 2.01 22.05 16.39
C GLY A 537 3.25 21.21 16.05
N TYR A 538 3.76 21.30 14.82
CA TYR A 538 5.02 20.66 14.43
C TYR A 538 6.21 21.58 14.74
N ASN A 539 6.69 21.56 15.99
CA ASN A 539 8.00 22.13 16.30
C ASN A 539 9.08 21.25 15.67
N SER A 540 9.76 21.77 14.66
CA SER A 540 10.99 21.19 14.12
C SER A 540 12.12 21.32 15.15
N SER A 541 12.56 20.19 15.67
CA SER A 541 13.76 20.02 16.50
C SER A 541 14.38 18.67 16.15
#